data_AF-A0AA85IUU1-F1
#
_entry.id   AF-A0AA85IUU1-F1
#
_cell.length_a   1.000
_cell.length_b   1.000
_cell.length_c   1.000
_cell.angle_alpha   90.00
_cell.angle_beta   90.00
_cell.angle_gamma   90.00
#
_symmetry.space_group_name_H-M   'P 1'
#
loop_
_entity.id
_entity.type
_entity.pdbx_description
1 polymer ?
#
loop_
_entity_poly.entity_id
_entity_poly.type
_entity_poly.pdbx_seq_one_letter_code
_entity_poly.pdbx_strand_id
1 'polypeptide(L)' 'MDPAKMRNFRPANTFRAMGVATVISTAITGAYLYYYIKKEVAPIKNFYSTYNPEQEWKVLLKSGILKTVDKDGNFIDLSD' A
#
# COMPACT_ATOMS: atom_id res chain seq x y z
N MET A 1 -22.41 50.33 -11.03
CA MET A 1 -22.38 48.88 -10.77
C MET A 1 -22.76 48.16 -12.07
N ASP A 2 -21.92 47.26 -12.57
CA ASP A 2 -22.16 46.56 -13.84
C ASP A 2 -23.13 45.37 -13.65
N PRO A 3 -24.32 45.39 -14.28
CA PRO A 3 -25.35 44.35 -14.10
C PRO A 3 -24.90 42.95 -14.57
N ALA A 4 -23.93 42.86 -15.50
CA ALA A 4 -23.41 41.58 -15.96
C ALA A 4 -22.61 40.83 -14.87
N LYS A 5 -21.91 41.57 -13.99
CA LYS A 5 -21.15 41.00 -12.87
C LYS A 5 -22.07 40.41 -11.81
N MET A 6 -23.24 41.00 -11.55
CA MET A 6 -24.18 40.50 -10.54
C MET A 6 -24.85 39.18 -10.96
N ARG A 7 -25.13 39.00 -12.27
CA ARG A 7 -25.74 37.77 -12.80
C ARG A 7 -24.84 36.54 -12.67
N ASN A 8 -23.52 36.72 -12.78
CA ASN A 8 -22.53 35.65 -12.81
C ASN A 8 -21.68 35.53 -11.53
N PHE A 9 -21.96 36.33 -10.50
CA PHE A 9 -21.15 36.39 -9.27
C PHE A 9 -21.13 35.06 -8.50
N ARG A 10 -22.28 34.36 -8.48
CA ARG A 10 -22.42 33.05 -7.84
C ARG A 10 -21.68 31.92 -8.59
N PRO A 11 -21.93 31.66 -9.89
CA PRO A 11 -21.26 30.58 -10.60
C PRO A 11 -19.74 30.79 -10.72
N ALA A 12 -19.26 32.01 -10.96
CA ALA A 12 -17.83 32.27 -11.10
C ALA A 12 -17.03 31.97 -9.82
N ASN A 13 -17.60 32.26 -8.65
CA ASN A 13 -16.98 31.94 -7.35
C ASN A 13 -17.05 30.43 -7.07
N THR A 14 -18.14 29.75 -7.43
CA THR A 14 -18.27 28.30 -7.30
C THR A 14 -17.24 27.56 -8.14
N PHE A 15 -17.03 27.95 -9.40
CA PHE A 15 -16.01 27.31 -10.26
C PHE A 15 -14.58 27.51 -9.73
N ARG A 16 -14.28 28.68 -9.18
CA ARG A 16 -12.99 28.94 -8.53
C ARG A 16 -12.79 28.08 -7.29
N ALA A 17 -13.81 27.98 -6.43
CA ALA A 17 -13.78 27.14 -5.25
C ALA A 17 -13.63 25.65 -5.61
N MET A 18 -14.34 25.19 -6.64
CA MET A 18 -14.20 23.83 -7.17
C MET A 18 -12.78 23.57 -7.66
N GLY A 19 -12.20 24.47 -8.45
CA GLY A 19 -10.83 24.32 -8.94
C GLY A 19 -9.81 24.21 -7.80
N VAL A 20 -9.93 25.06 -6.78
CA VAL A 20 -9.07 25.00 -5.59
C VAL A 20 -9.26 23.69 -4.82
N ALA A 21 -10.50 23.26 -4.61
CA ALA A 21 -10.81 22.01 -3.92
C ALA A 21 -10.24 20.79 -4.67
N THR A 22 -10.34 20.77 -6.00
CA THR A 22 -9.77 19.69 -6.83
C THR A 22 -8.25 19.63 -6.71
N VAL A 23 -7.55 20.78 -6.76
CA VAL A 23 -6.10 20.83 -6.61
C VAL A 23 -5.68 20.33 -5.22
N ILE A 24 -6.33 20.81 -4.17
CA ILE A 24 -6.04 20.40 -2.79
C ILE A 24 -6.32 18.90 -2.61
N SER A 25 -7.46 18.42 -3.07
CA SER A 25 -7.82 17.00 -2.97
C SER A 25 -6.80 16.12 -3.70
N THR A 26 -6.40 16.50 -4.90
CA THR A 26 -5.40 15.76 -5.68
C THR A 26 -4.04 15.74 -4.98
N ALA A 27 -3.62 16.87 -4.41
CA ALA A 27 -2.37 16.96 -3.66
C ALA A 27 -2.38 16.07 -2.41
N ILE A 28 -3.47 16.10 -1.63
CA ILE A 28 -3.63 15.26 -0.43
C ILE A 28 -3.64 13.78 -0.81
N THR A 29 -4.45 13.40 -1.81
CA THR A 29 -4.53 12.00 -2.27
C THR A 29 -3.18 11.52 -2.81
N GLY A 30 -2.47 12.35 -3.57
CA GLY A 30 -1.13 12.02 -4.08
C GLY A 30 -0.11 11.81 -2.95
N ALA A 31 -0.10 12.69 -1.94
CA ALA A 31 0.78 12.56 -0.78
C ALA A 31 0.47 11.29 0.03
N TYR A 32 -0.80 11.02 0.28
CA TYR A 32 -1.24 9.81 0.98
C TYR A 32 -0.84 8.55 0.22
N LEU A 33 -1.10 8.50 -1.09
CA LEU A 33 -0.76 7.34 -1.92
C LEU A 33 0.76 7.12 -1.96
N TYR A 34 1.55 8.17 -2.10
CA TYR A 34 3.00 8.07 -2.07
C TYR A 34 3.50 7.49 -0.74
N TYR A 35 2.97 7.98 0.38
CA TYR A 35 3.30 7.46 1.71
C TYR A 35 2.91 5.98 1.85
N TYR A 36 1.71 5.62 1.42
CA TYR A 36 1.21 4.24 1.45
C TYR A 36 2.07 3.29 0.61
N ILE A 37 2.41 3.67 -0.63
CA ILE A 37 3.28 2.87 -1.50
C ILE A 37 4.66 2.69 -0.86
N LYS A 38 5.23 3.75 -0.29
CA LYS A 38 6.55 3.67 0.34
C LYS A 38 6.56 2.81 1.60
N LYS A 39 5.48 2.83 2.38
CA LYS A 39 5.40 2.13 3.67
C LYS A 39 4.97 0.66 3.53
N GLU A 40 3.99 0.37 2.69
CA GLU A 40 3.38 -0.96 2.60
C GLU A 40 3.87 -1.71 1.36
N VAL A 41 3.83 -1.07 0.19
CA VAL A 41 4.11 -1.75 -1.09
C VAL A 41 5.60 -1.97 -1.32
N ALA A 42 6.43 -0.96 -1.06
CA ALA A 42 7.86 -1.03 -1.31
C ALA A 42 8.57 -2.09 -0.45
N PRO A 43 8.29 -2.23 0.87
CA PRO A 43 8.92 -3.29 1.67
C PRO A 43 8.51 -4.68 1.22
N ILE A 44 7.24 -4.88 0.88
CA ILE A 44 6.74 -6.17 0.35
C ILE A 44 7.46 -6.50 -0.97
N LYS A 45 7.53 -5.54 -1.90
CA LYS A 45 8.22 -5.72 -3.17
C LYS A 45 9.71 -6.03 -2.97
N ASN A 46 10.36 -5.31 -2.06
CA ASN A 46 11.78 -5.53 -1.76
C ASN A 46 12.00 -6.90 -1.12
N PHE A 47 11.16 -7.30 -0.17
CA PHE A 47 11.20 -8.63 0.43
C PHE A 47 11.15 -9.70 -0.65
N TYR A 48 10.13 -9.68 -1.51
CA TYR A 48 9.97 -10.68 -2.58
C TYR A 48 11.05 -10.59 -3.67
N SER A 49 11.67 -9.44 -3.88
CA SER A 49 12.76 -9.31 -4.87
C SER A 49 14.03 -10.07 -4.46
N THR A 50 14.26 -10.23 -3.16
CA THR A 50 15.42 -10.94 -2.59
C THR A 50 15.03 -12.27 -1.94
N TYR A 51 13.73 -12.60 -1.92
CA TYR A 51 13.21 -13.78 -1.25
C TYR A 51 13.66 -15.05 -1.96
N ASN A 52 14.33 -15.93 -1.22
CA ASN A 52 14.69 -17.26 -1.68
C ASN A 52 13.92 -18.31 -0.85
N PRO A 53 12.86 -18.92 -1.41
CA PRO A 53 12.05 -19.91 -0.71
C PRO A 53 12.87 -21.11 -0.20
N GLU A 54 13.89 -21.55 -0.94
CA GLU A 54 14.69 -22.72 -0.54
C GLU A 54 15.58 -22.43 0.66
N GLN A 55 16.11 -21.20 0.76
CA GLN A 55 16.90 -20.79 1.91
C GLN A 55 16.02 -20.63 3.14
N GLU A 56 14.85 -20.00 2.99
CA GLU A 56 13.87 -19.91 4.06
C GLU A 56 13.44 -21.29 4.57
N TRP A 57 13.13 -22.20 3.65
CA TRP A 57 12.79 -23.58 3.99
C TRP A 57 13.87 -24.28 4.81
N LYS A 58 15.14 -24.13 4.42
CA LYS A 58 16.28 -24.68 5.19
C LYS A 58 16.40 -24.07 6.59
N VAL A 59 16.12 -22.77 6.73
CA VAL A 59 16.12 -22.10 8.04
C VAL A 59 14.94 -22.59 8.90
N LEU A 60 13.76 -22.75 8.32
CA LEU A 60 12.56 -23.27 8.99
C LEU A 60 12.72 -24.72 9.43
N LEU A 61 13.32 -25.58 8.61
CA LEU A 61 13.66 -26.95 8.99
C LEU A 61 14.65 -26.99 10.16
N LYS A 62 15.71 -26.17 10.10
CA LYS A 62 16.71 -26.11 11.16
C LYS A 62 16.19 -25.52 12.48
N SER A 63 15.20 -24.62 12.41
CA SER A 63 14.64 -23.98 13.61
C SER A 63 13.77 -24.93 14.44
N GLY A 64 13.31 -26.04 13.86
CA GLY A 64 12.45 -27.01 14.56
C GLY A 64 11.03 -26.50 14.85
N ILE A 65 10.63 -25.39 14.23
CA ILE A 65 9.28 -24.80 14.38
C ILE A 65 8.23 -25.61 13.61
N LEU A 66 8.66 -26.33 12.57
CA LEU A 66 7.79 -27.14 11.74
C LEU A 66 7.35 -28.40 12.51
N LYS A 67 6.04 -28.54 12.70
CA LYS A 67 5.45 -29.72 13.38
C LYS A 67 5.23 -30.89 12.43
N THR A 68 5.05 -30.60 11.15
CA THR A 68 4.71 -31.58 10.11
C THR A 68 5.93 -32.28 9.53
N VAL A 69 7.12 -31.72 9.70
CA VAL A 69 8.36 -32.26 9.13
C VAL A 69 9.49 -32.17 10.14
N ASP A 70 10.39 -33.15 10.11
CA ASP A 70 11.60 -33.19 10.94
C ASP A 70 12.71 -32.30 10.36
N LYS A 71 13.85 -32.25 11.06
CA LYS A 71 15.01 -31.41 10.67
C LYS A 71 15.65 -31.84 9.36
N ASP A 72 15.37 -33.07 8.93
CA ASP A 72 15.88 -33.70 7.71
C ASP A 72 14.87 -33.56 6.54
N GLY A 73 13.69 -32.99 6.80
CA GLY A 73 12.65 -32.73 5.82
C GLY A 73 11.66 -33.88 5.61
N ASN A 74 11.70 -34.92 6.44
CA ASN A 74 10.75 -36.02 6.38
C ASN A 74 9.48 -35.65 7.12
N PHE A 75 8.33 -36.10 6.62
CA PHE A 75 7.08 -35.91 7.32
C PHE A 75 7.08 -36.68 8.64
N ILE A 76 6.74 -35.98 9.72
CA ILE A 76 6.50 -36.60 11.02
C ILE A 76 5.05 -37.08 11.01
N ASP A 77 4.84 -38.33 11.44
CA ASP A 77 3.48 -38.82 11.63
C ASP A 77 2.80 -38.04 12.76
N LEU A 78 1.67 -37.43 12.45
CA LEU A 78 0.91 -36.55 13.34
C LEU A 78 -0.27 -37.26 13.99
N SER A 79 -0.47 -38.55 13.70
CA SER A 79 -1.41 -39.36 14.47
C SER A 79 -0.79 -39.70 15.83
N ASP A 80 -1.31 -39.07 16.88
CA ASP A 80 -1.24 -39.58 18.26
C ASP A 80 -1.89 -40.97 18.35
#